data_AF-F3FV64-F1
#
_entry.id   AF-F3FV64-F1
#
_cell.length_a   1.000
_cell.length_b   1.000
_cell.length_c   1.000
_cell.angle_alpha   90.00
_cell.angle_beta   90.00
_cell.angle_gamma   90.00
#
_symmetry.space_group_name_H-M   'P 1'
#
loop_
_entity.id
_entity.type
_entity.pdbx_description
1 polymer ?
#
loop_
_entity_poly.entity_id
_entity_poly.type
_entity_poly.pdbx_seq_one_letter_code
_entity_poly.pdbx_strand_id
1 'polypeptide(L)'
;MSESFAELFEESLKTLNLQAGSIITAIIVDIDYQAGWVTVHAGLKSEGLIPLEQFHNDAGELTIKIGDEVHVALDAVEDGFGETKLSREKAKRAECWIVLEAAFAA
;
A
#
# COMPACT_ATOMS: atom_id res chain seq x y z
N MET A 1 -23.08 -15.33 -22.55
CA MET A 1 -22.32 -14.26 -23.22
C MET A 1 -20.94 -14.28 -22.61
N SER A 2 -19.94 -14.60 -23.41
CA SER A 2 -18.53 -14.59 -23.01
C SER A 2 -18.10 -13.13 -22.88
N GLU A 3 -17.85 -12.67 -21.66
CA GLU A 3 -17.22 -11.37 -21.43
C GLU A 3 -15.89 -11.37 -22.20
N SER A 4 -15.68 -10.34 -23.03
CA SER A 4 -14.44 -10.19 -23.77
C SER A 4 -13.32 -9.91 -22.79
N PHE A 5 -12.13 -10.51 -23.00
CA PHE A 5 -10.92 -10.15 -22.25
C PHE A 5 -10.69 -8.63 -22.22
N ALA A 6 -11.08 -7.93 -23.29
CA ALA A 6 -11.00 -6.48 -23.36
C ALA A 6 -11.89 -5.77 -22.32
N GLU A 7 -13.10 -6.28 -22.05
CA GLU A 7 -14.04 -5.71 -21.10
C GLU A 7 -13.57 -5.93 -19.66
N LEU A 8 -13.17 -7.17 -19.32
CA LEU A 8 -12.61 -7.48 -17.99
C LEU A 8 -11.29 -6.74 -17.72
N PHE A 9 -10.47 -6.53 -18.75
CA PHE A 9 -9.23 -5.76 -18.63
C PHE A 9 -9.49 -4.26 -18.45
N GLU A 10 -10.44 -3.68 -19.20
CA GLU A 10 -10.86 -2.29 -18.99
C GLU A 10 -11.43 -2.06 -17.59
N GLU A 11 -12.20 -3.00 -17.05
CA GLU A 11 -12.76 -2.92 -15.70
C GLU A 11 -11.69 -3.00 -14.62
N SER A 12 -10.68 -3.85 -14.82
CA SER A 12 -9.49 -3.91 -13.96
C SER A 12 -8.69 -2.59 -13.99
N LEU A 13 -8.50 -1.99 -15.18
CA LEU A 13 -7.82 -0.71 -15.34
C LEU A 13 -8.57 0.45 -14.66
N LYS A 14 -9.91 0.44 -14.64
CA LYS A 14 -10.71 1.44 -13.93
C LYS A 14 -10.60 1.33 -12.40
N THR A 15 -10.31 0.13 -11.89
CA THR A 15 -10.13 -0.11 -10.45
C THR A 15 -8.74 0.32 -9.98
N LEU A 16 -7.75 0.33 -10.89
CA LEU A 16 -6.40 0.86 -10.65
C LEU A 16 -6.41 2.39 -10.60
N ASN A 17 -6.85 2.95 -9.46
CA ASN A 17 -6.65 4.36 -9.14
C ASN A 17 -5.17 4.64 -8.86
N LEU A 18 -4.43 5.03 -9.91
CA LEU A 18 -3.01 5.37 -9.85
C LEU A 18 -2.77 6.84 -9.39
N GLN A 19 -3.68 7.41 -8.61
CA GLN A 19 -3.50 8.77 -8.07
C GLN A 19 -2.59 8.75 -6.83
N ALA A 20 -1.67 9.71 -6.75
CA ALA A 20 -0.89 9.95 -5.54
C ALA A 20 -1.84 10.24 -4.36
N GLY A 21 -1.63 9.55 -3.24
CA GLY A 21 -2.50 9.55 -2.06
C GLY A 21 -3.49 8.37 -2.01
N SER A 22 -3.59 7.56 -3.06
CA SER A 22 -4.45 6.37 -3.05
C SER A 22 -3.89 5.30 -2.10
N ILE A 23 -4.80 4.63 -1.39
CA ILE A 23 -4.47 3.48 -0.54
C ILE A 23 -4.52 2.23 -1.41
N ILE A 24 -3.44 1.47 -1.42
CA ILE A 24 -3.29 0.24 -2.21
C ILE A 24 -2.93 -0.89 -1.25
N THR A 25 -3.46 -2.09 -1.49
CA THR A 25 -3.05 -3.29 -0.75
C THR A 25 -1.74 -3.82 -1.32
N ALA A 26 -0.76 -4.03 -0.46
CA ALA A 26 0.55 -4.56 -0.81
C ALA A 26 0.88 -5.81 0.02
N ILE A 27 1.64 -6.72 -0.57
CA ILE A 27 2.09 -7.95 0.08
C ILE A 27 3.54 -7.79 0.50
N ILE A 28 3.89 -8.21 1.71
CA ILE A 28 5.27 -8.20 2.19
C ILE A 28 6.05 -9.32 1.50
N VAL A 29 7.09 -8.96 0.74
CA VAL A 29 7.95 -9.90 0.01
C VAL A 29 9.17 -10.25 0.85
N ASP A 30 9.74 -9.27 1.54
CA ASP A 30 10.94 -9.46 2.35
C ASP A 30 11.01 -8.48 3.52
N ILE A 31 11.70 -8.88 4.59
CA ILE A 31 11.91 -8.08 5.80
C ILE A 31 13.40 -8.12 6.16
N ASP A 32 14.10 -7.01 5.95
CA ASP A 32 15.50 -6.88 6.32
C ASP A 32 15.63 -6.23 7.70
N TYR A 33 15.84 -7.07 8.73
CA TYR A 33 16.01 -6.62 10.11
C TYR A 33 17.35 -5.91 10.37
N GLN A 34 18.37 -6.11 9.53
CA GLN A 34 19.70 -5.52 9.74
C GLN A 34 19.77 -4.10 9.18
N ALA A 35 19.19 -3.89 8.00
CA ALA A 35 19.10 -2.61 7.34
C ALA A 35 17.87 -1.79 7.79
N GLY A 36 16.88 -2.44 8.39
CA GLY A 36 15.67 -1.79 8.92
C GLY A 36 14.65 -1.44 7.84
N TRP A 37 14.55 -2.24 6.78
CA TRP A 37 13.65 -2.02 5.65
C TRP A 37 12.74 -3.23 5.42
N VAL A 38 11.54 -2.96 4.91
CA VAL A 38 10.55 -3.95 4.51
C VAL A 38 10.24 -3.72 3.04
N THR A 39 10.39 -4.77 2.25
CA THR A 39 10.10 -4.76 0.82
C THR A 39 8.67 -5.24 0.60
N VAL A 40 7.86 -4.41 -0.06
CA VAL A 40 6.46 -4.71 -0.34
C VAL A 40 6.15 -4.65 -1.83
N HIS A 41 5.28 -5.55 -2.27
CA HIS A 41 4.78 -5.60 -3.64
C HIS A 41 3.31 -5.17 -3.69
N ALA A 42 3.05 -4.01 -4.30
CA ALA A 42 1.71 -3.41 -4.41
C ALA A 42 1.05 -3.63 -5.79
N GLY A 43 1.55 -4.58 -6.61
CA GLY A 43 1.08 -4.78 -7.98
C GLY A 43 1.49 -3.66 -8.96
N LEU A 44 2.48 -2.85 -8.58
CA LEU A 44 3.05 -1.78 -9.39
C LEU A 44 4.33 -2.25 -10.10
N LYS A 45 4.87 -1.38 -10.97
CA LYS A 45 6.05 -1.66 -11.78
C LYS A 45 7.31 -1.96 -10.95
N SER A 46 7.40 -1.35 -9.76
CA SER A 46 8.54 -1.49 -8.85
C SER A 46 8.06 -1.90 -7.47
N GLU A 47 8.94 -2.56 -6.73
CA GLU A 47 8.75 -2.86 -5.31
C GLU A 47 8.92 -1.58 -4.48
N GLY A 48 8.20 -1.48 -3.37
CA GLY A 48 8.34 -0.38 -2.43
C GLY A 48 9.19 -0.78 -1.23
N LEU A 49 10.09 0.11 -0.84
CA LEU A 49 10.85 0.00 0.40
C LEU A 49 10.21 0.87 1.47
N ILE A 50 9.80 0.24 2.57
CA ILE A 50 9.19 0.93 3.71
C ILE A 50 10.07 0.68 4.95
N PRO A 51 10.45 1.73 5.70
CA PRO A 51 11.17 1.57 6.96
C PRO A 51 10.41 0.66 7.93
N LEU A 52 11.13 -0.27 8.55
CA LEU A 52 10.60 -1.23 9.51
C LEU A 52 9.94 -0.52 10.72
N GLU A 53 10.39 0.69 11.04
CA GLU A 53 9.80 1.57 12.04
C GLU A 53 8.30 1.82 11.83
N GLN A 54 7.82 1.92 10.58
CA GLN A 54 6.41 2.18 10.27
C GLN A 54 5.47 0.99 10.56
N PHE A 55 6.03 -0.20 10.80
CA PHE A 55 5.29 -1.42 11.07
C PHE A 55 5.18 -1.76 12.57
N HIS A 56 5.81 -0.98 13.44
CA HIS A 56 5.57 -1.10 14.88
C HIS A 56 4.17 -0.58 15.22
N ASN A 57 3.51 -1.27 16.14
CA ASN A 57 2.29 -0.78 16.78
C ASN A 57 2.63 0.23 17.91
N ASP A 58 1.62 0.85 18.51
CA ASP A 58 1.79 1.75 19.68
C ASP A 58 2.48 1.08 20.88
N ALA A 59 2.51 -0.26 20.94
CA ALA A 59 3.20 -1.03 21.97
C ALA A 59 4.67 -1.39 21.60
N GLY A 60 5.15 -0.98 20.42
CA GLY A 60 6.49 -1.30 19.92
C GLY A 60 6.66 -2.73 19.42
N GLU A 61 5.57 -3.48 19.24
CA GLU A 61 5.60 -4.85 18.72
C GLU A 61 5.48 -4.86 17.19
N LEU A 62 6.34 -5.66 16.54
CA LEU A 62 6.27 -5.91 15.12
C LEU A 62 5.24 -7.01 14.85
N THR A 63 4.16 -6.68 14.15
CA THR A 63 3.05 -7.62 13.87
C THR A 63 3.07 -8.21 12.47
N ILE A 64 4.08 -7.87 11.66
CA ILE A 64 4.17 -8.27 10.25
C ILE A 64 4.98 -9.55 10.03
N LYS A 65 4.58 -10.32 9.03
CA LYS A 65 5.32 -11.46 8.48
C LYS A 65 5.42 -11.37 6.96
N ILE A 66 6.40 -12.08 6.41
CA ILE A 66 6.51 -12.25 4.95
C ILE A 66 5.24 -12.97 4.46
N GLY A 67 4.61 -12.40 3.43
CA GLY A 67 3.33 -12.86 2.88
C GLY A 67 2.09 -12.18 3.46
N ASP A 68 2.21 -11.32 4.47
CA ASP A 68 1.07 -10.57 5.00
C ASP A 68 0.67 -9.43 4.05
N GLU A 69 -0.63 -9.13 4.03
CA GLU A 69 -1.21 -8.00 3.30
C GLU A 69 -1.24 -6.75 4.18
N VAL A 70 -0.73 -5.64 3.65
CA VAL A 70 -0.67 -4.34 4.33
C VAL A 70 -1.20 -3.25 3.41
N HIS A 71 -1.97 -2.33 3.97
CA HIS A 71 -2.46 -1.17 3.21
C HIS A 71 -1.38 -0.10 3.18
N VAL A 72 -0.99 0.39 2.01
CA VAL A 72 0.06 1.40 1.85
C VAL A 72 -0.46 2.56 1.02
N ALA A 73 -0.08 3.79 1.39
CA ALA A 73 -0.44 4.96 0.61
C ALA A 73 0.65 5.20 -0.44
N LEU A 74 0.23 5.44 -1.68
CA LEU A 74 1.11 5.81 -2.78
C LEU A 74 1.52 7.28 -2.63
N ASP A 75 2.78 7.56 -2.30
CA ASP A 75 3.27 8.94 -2.18
C ASP A 75 3.65 9.51 -3.54
N ALA A 76 4.45 8.75 -4.30
CA ALA A 76 4.85 9.09 -5.66
C ALA A 76 5.03 7.81 -6.48
N VAL A 77 4.55 7.84 -7.73
CA VAL A 77 4.69 6.72 -8.68
C VAL A 77 6.16 6.47 -9.00
N GLU A 78 6.99 7.53 -9.10
CA GLU A 78 8.42 7.41 -9.42
C GLU A 78 9.19 8.66 -8.95
N ASP A 79 10.26 8.50 -8.16
CA ASP A 79 11.17 9.59 -7.72
C ASP A 79 12.32 9.84 -8.73
N GLY A 80 12.14 9.47 -9.99
CA GLY A 80 13.16 9.58 -11.04
C GLY A 80 14.28 8.53 -11.00
N PHE A 81 14.33 7.68 -9.95
CA PHE A 81 15.25 6.53 -9.82
C PHE A 81 14.58 5.16 -10.02
N GLY A 82 13.29 5.14 -10.36
CA GLY A 82 12.54 3.89 -10.55
C GLY A 82 12.01 3.24 -9.27
N GLU A 83 12.17 3.89 -8.12
CA GLU A 83 11.62 3.44 -6.84
C GLU A 83 10.24 4.07 -6.57
N THR A 84 9.27 3.26 -6.17
CA THR A 84 7.94 3.73 -5.76
C THR A 84 7.95 4.04 -4.26
N LYS A 85 7.70 5.30 -3.90
CA LYS A 85 7.60 5.70 -2.50
C LYS A 85 6.24 5.36 -1.94
N LEU A 86 6.24 4.44 -0.98
CA LEU A 86 5.05 3.99 -0.24
C LEU A 86 5.18 4.39 1.22
N SER A 87 4.07 4.81 1.84
CA SER A 87 4.02 5.20 3.26
C SER A 87 2.85 4.54 3.98
N ARG A 88 3.13 3.81 5.07
CA ARG A 88 2.10 3.18 5.90
C ARG A 88 1.44 4.18 6.84
N GLU A 89 2.21 5.15 7.36
CA GLU A 89 1.68 6.14 8.32
C GLU A 89 0.58 7.03 7.70
N LYS A 90 0.76 7.42 6.43
CA LYS A 90 -0.26 8.17 5.67
C LYS A 90 -1.51 7.32 5.42
N ALA A 91 -1.35 6.03 5.14
CA ALA A 91 -2.49 5.12 5.01
C ALA A 91 -3.29 5.01 6.31
N LYS A 92 -2.62 4.84 7.47
CA LYS A 92 -3.29 4.83 8.78
C LYS A 92 -4.08 6.12 9.05
N ARG A 93 -3.52 7.29 8.73
CA ARG A 93 -4.22 8.58 8.88
C ARG A 93 -5.47 8.68 7.99
N ALA A 94 -5.35 8.24 6.74
CA ALA A 94 -6.47 8.24 5.81
C ALA A 94 -7.57 7.24 6.23
N GLU A 95 -7.19 6.04 6.69
CA GLU A 95 -8.13 5.07 7.27
C GLU A 95 -8.87 5.66 8.48
N CYS A 96 -8.16 6.30 9.42
CA CYS A 96 -8.77 6.95 10.58
C CYS A 96 -9.73 8.09 10.17
N TRP A 97 -9.41 8.86 9.14
CA TRP A 97 -10.27 9.93 8.64
C TRP A 97 -11.59 9.37 8.08
N ILE A 98 -11.54 8.29 7.30
CA ILE A 98 -12.74 7.62 6.77
C ILE A 98 -13.64 7.13 7.91
N VAL A 99 -13.04 6.54 8.96
CA VAL A 99 -13.78 6.09 10.15
C VAL A 99 -14.44 7.27 10.88
N LEU A 100 -13.74 8.39 11.00
CA LEU A 100 -14.26 9.62 11.61
C LEU A 100 -15.41 10.23 10.79
N GLU A 101 -15.29 10.29 9.47
CA GLU A 101 -16.36 10.77 8.58
C GLU A 101 -17.60 9.87 8.67
N ALA A 102 -17.41 8.55 8.69
CA ALA A 102 -18.50 7.60 8.85
C ALA A 102 -19.21 7.77 10.22
N ALA A 103 -18.45 8.00 11.29
CA ALA A 103 -19.00 8.24 12.63
C ALA A 103 -19.68 9.60 12.77
N PHE A 104 -19.25 10.61 12.01
CA PHE A 104 -19.85 11.95 12.01
C PHE A 104 -21.12 12.03 11.15
N ALA A 105 -21.23 11.20 10.11
CA ALA A 105 -22.38 11.14 9.21
C ALA A 105 -23.55 10.27 9.76
N ALA A 106 -23.35 9.57 10.89
CA ALA A 106 -24.36 8.76 11.58
C ALA A 106 -25.03 9.54 12.73
#